data_AF-A0A956CVD1-F1
#
_entry.id   AF-A0A956CVD1-F1
#
_cell.length_a   1.000
_cell.length_b   1.000
_cell.length_c   1.000
_cell.angle_alpha   90.00
_cell.angle_beta   90.00
_cell.angle_gamma   90.00
#
_symmetry.space_group_name_H-M   'P 1'
#
loop_
_entity.id
_entity.type
_entity.pdbx_description
1 polymer ?
#
loop_
_entity_poly.entity_id
_entity_poly.type
_entity_poly.pdbx_seq_one_letter_code
_entity_poly.pdbx_strand_id
1 'polypeptide(L)'
;MLALALAMVGGWSASAHAQDAPADPRAQQEEARARFAEGMAHAEHERWVEALEAFERSAALYDRVSTHINLASVLLRLGRLREARVRLERLLAREDLSEADRQQAQAQLERTRAGLRVLDVTVRPPGATLHVDGRLEPGSGPERRIELDPGDHHLEVRAEGFEPESHLVTPEATTLRVTLTPFVAHVHVRADLDEARIEIDGEHAGDGEVELDVSPARHELVVMAPERERFERWIHPAPGERLEILAQLSPVAAPVGREWFDEPAFWLVGGGIVVAVGVAILVTVLFATTPPQYDGGSLDDVLMPEP
;
A
#
# COMPACT_ATOMS: atom_id res chain seq x y z
N MET A 1 70.91 -0.21 34.54
CA MET A 1 69.74 -0.20 35.44
C MET A 1 68.71 0.77 34.89
N LEU A 2 67.50 0.26 34.67
CA LEU A 2 66.19 0.91 34.44
C LEU A 2 66.01 1.91 33.29
N ALA A 3 65.40 1.40 32.20
CA ALA A 3 64.64 2.18 31.23
C ALA A 3 63.18 2.30 31.71
N LEU A 4 62.65 3.54 31.75
CA LEU A 4 61.30 3.86 32.18
C LEU A 4 60.36 3.82 30.95
N ALA A 5 59.42 2.89 30.92
CA ALA A 5 58.36 2.83 29.92
C ALA A 5 57.18 3.70 30.36
N LEU A 6 56.89 4.76 29.60
CA LEU A 6 55.74 5.64 29.82
C LEU A 6 54.58 5.16 28.92
N ALA A 7 53.59 4.51 29.50
CA ALA A 7 52.38 4.10 28.79
C ALA A 7 51.40 5.29 28.72
N MET A 8 51.14 5.79 27.51
CA MET A 8 50.02 6.70 27.24
C MET A 8 48.72 5.90 27.18
N VAL A 9 47.85 6.07 28.18
CA VAL A 9 46.46 5.64 28.10
C VAL A 9 45.65 6.81 27.53
N GLY A 10 45.31 6.73 26.24
CA GLY A 10 44.37 7.64 25.60
C GLY A 10 42.96 7.39 26.13
N GLY A 11 42.39 8.39 26.80
CA GLY A 11 41.04 8.34 27.34
C GLY A 11 40.00 8.28 26.23
N TRP A 12 39.20 7.22 26.22
CA TRP A 12 37.94 7.19 25.49
C TRP A 12 36.97 8.13 26.19
N SER A 13 36.60 9.22 25.53
CA SER A 13 35.48 10.05 25.98
C SER A 13 34.19 9.28 25.69
N ALA A 14 33.68 8.59 26.70
CA ALA A 14 32.32 8.08 26.66
C ALA A 14 31.38 9.29 26.64
N SER A 15 30.77 9.56 25.49
CA SER A 15 29.61 10.45 25.39
C SER A 15 28.50 9.83 26.24
N ALA A 16 28.41 10.26 27.50
CA ALA A 16 27.29 9.93 28.36
C ALA A 16 26.03 10.47 27.67
N HIS A 17 25.25 9.56 27.08
CA HIS A 17 23.86 9.83 26.76
C HIS A 17 23.20 10.18 28.08
N ALA A 18 22.85 11.45 28.26
CA ALA A 18 21.97 11.86 29.33
C ALA A 18 20.66 11.09 29.11
N GLN A 19 20.47 10.02 29.88
CA GLN A 19 19.17 9.43 30.05
C GLN A 19 18.31 10.49 30.73
N ASP A 20 17.30 11.00 30.03
CA ASP A 20 16.30 11.87 30.61
C ASP A 20 15.79 11.23 31.90
N ALA A 21 16.10 11.88 33.03
CA ALA A 21 15.55 11.47 34.31
C ALA A 21 14.02 11.49 34.19
N PRO A 22 13.30 10.49 34.72
CA PRO A 22 11.84 10.49 34.68
C PRO A 22 11.32 11.80 35.27
N ALA A 23 10.60 12.57 34.46
CA ALA A 23 10.14 13.90 34.82
C ALA A 23 9.26 13.86 36.10
N ASP A 24 9.44 14.83 36.99
CA ASP A 24 8.70 14.93 38.26
C ASP A 24 7.18 14.92 38.03
N PRO A 25 6.42 13.95 38.58
CA PRO A 25 4.97 13.88 38.42
C PRO A 25 4.22 15.15 38.82
N ARG A 26 4.73 15.93 39.79
CA ARG A 26 4.12 17.21 40.18
C ARG A 26 4.31 18.26 39.09
N ALA A 27 5.53 18.39 38.57
CA ALA A 27 5.83 19.29 37.47
C ALA A 27 5.01 18.95 36.22
N GLN A 28 4.84 17.66 35.90
CA GLN A 28 3.96 17.22 34.80
C GLN A 28 2.49 17.63 35.05
N GLN A 29 2.00 17.50 36.28
CA GLN A 29 0.63 17.88 36.62
C GLN A 29 0.40 19.40 36.51
N GLU A 30 1.38 20.21 36.91
CA GLU A 30 1.38 21.66 36.79
C GLU A 30 1.43 22.10 35.32
N GLU A 31 2.32 21.51 34.52
CA GLU A 31 2.39 21.78 33.08
C GLU A 31 1.07 21.39 32.39
N ALA A 32 0.49 20.23 32.71
CA ALA A 32 -0.81 19.83 32.18
C ALA A 32 -1.91 20.85 32.53
N ARG A 33 -1.88 21.44 33.75
CA ARG A 33 -2.82 22.51 34.12
C ARG A 33 -2.60 23.78 33.30
N ALA A 34 -1.34 24.16 33.06
CA ALA A 34 -1.01 25.31 32.24
C ALA A 34 -1.52 25.14 30.80
N ARG A 35 -1.28 23.97 30.19
CA ARG A 35 -1.78 23.62 28.85
C ARG A 35 -3.30 23.58 28.77
N PHE A 36 -3.96 23.06 29.80
CA PHE A 36 -5.41 23.09 29.88
C PHE A 36 -5.95 24.54 29.93
N ALA A 37 -5.33 25.41 30.72
CA ALA A 37 -5.71 26.82 30.80
C ALA A 37 -5.46 27.56 29.48
N GLU A 38 -4.36 27.26 28.79
CA GLU A 38 -4.08 27.73 27.42
C GLU A 38 -5.20 27.31 26.47
N GLY A 39 -5.61 26.03 26.49
CA GLY A 39 -6.72 25.52 25.68
C GLY A 39 -8.06 26.21 25.95
N MET A 40 -8.37 26.48 27.23
CA MET A 40 -9.55 27.27 27.60
C MET A 40 -9.49 28.70 27.05
N ALA A 41 -8.35 29.37 27.19
CA ALA A 41 -8.17 30.73 26.68
C ALA A 41 -8.26 30.82 25.15
N HIS A 42 -7.78 29.80 24.42
CA HIS A 42 -7.99 29.71 22.97
C HIS A 42 -9.46 29.48 22.63
N ALA A 43 -10.14 28.56 23.32
CA ALA A 43 -11.55 28.25 23.11
C ALA A 43 -12.47 29.45 23.37
N GLU A 44 -12.20 30.26 24.39
CA GLU A 44 -12.93 31.51 24.67
C GLU A 44 -12.91 32.51 23.52
N HIS A 45 -11.84 32.48 22.71
CA HIS A 45 -11.67 33.34 21.54
C HIS A 45 -11.95 32.59 20.23
N GLU A 46 -12.63 31.43 20.29
CA GLU A 46 -12.99 30.60 19.14
C GLU A 46 -11.80 30.15 18.27
N ARG A 47 -10.59 30.16 18.85
CA ARG A 47 -9.37 29.66 18.22
C ARG A 47 -9.30 28.15 18.39
N TRP A 48 -10.18 27.44 17.69
CA TRP A 48 -10.46 26.03 17.94
C TRP A 48 -9.27 25.11 17.61
N VAL A 49 -8.47 25.44 16.61
CA VAL A 49 -7.28 24.63 16.22
C VAL A 49 -6.22 24.71 17.32
N GLU A 50 -5.93 25.91 17.80
CA GLU A 50 -4.97 26.15 18.88
C GLU A 50 -5.48 25.60 20.22
N ALA A 51 -6.78 25.69 20.47
CA ALA A 51 -7.42 25.05 21.63
C ALA A 51 -7.25 23.53 21.59
N LEU A 52 -7.43 22.91 20.42
CA LEU A 52 -7.25 21.48 20.23
C LEU A 52 -5.81 21.08 20.59
N GLU A 53 -4.82 21.75 20.01
CA GLU A 53 -3.40 21.46 20.27
C GLU A 53 -3.04 21.61 21.75
N ALA A 54 -3.49 22.68 22.40
CA ALA A 54 -3.24 22.91 23.82
C ALA A 54 -3.89 21.82 24.71
N PHE A 55 -5.13 21.42 24.42
CA PHE A 55 -5.76 20.34 25.17
C PHE A 55 -5.12 18.96 24.88
N GLU A 56 -4.65 18.70 23.66
CA GLU A 56 -3.93 17.45 23.34
C GLU A 56 -2.60 17.38 24.11
N ARG A 57 -1.86 18.48 24.17
CA ARG A 57 -0.66 18.59 25.03
C ARG A 57 -0.99 18.38 26.50
N SER A 58 -2.09 18.94 27.00
CA SER A 58 -2.56 18.68 28.37
C SER A 58 -2.87 17.20 28.61
N ALA A 59 -3.58 16.54 27.69
CA ALA A 59 -3.99 15.14 27.83
C ALA A 59 -2.83 14.16 27.71
N ALA A 60 -1.80 14.50 26.93
CA ALA A 60 -0.56 13.72 26.82
C ALA A 60 0.25 13.71 28.12
N LEU A 61 0.19 14.80 28.90
CA LEU A 61 0.89 14.93 30.17
C LEU A 61 0.12 14.34 31.35
N TYR A 62 -1.20 14.53 31.39
CA TYR A 62 -2.02 14.00 32.46
C TYR A 62 -3.44 13.69 31.96
N ASP A 63 -3.84 12.43 32.12
CA ASP A 63 -5.14 11.93 31.70
C ASP A 63 -6.27 12.41 32.64
N ARG A 64 -7.02 13.43 32.22
CA ARG A 64 -8.17 13.99 32.96
C ARG A 64 -9.46 13.88 32.15
N VAL A 65 -10.52 13.44 32.82
CA VAL A 65 -11.88 13.36 32.25
C VAL A 65 -12.32 14.69 31.63
N SER A 66 -12.14 15.81 32.35
CA SER A 66 -12.52 17.14 31.86
C SER A 66 -11.76 17.57 30.60
N THR A 67 -10.49 17.19 30.45
CA THR A 67 -9.70 17.47 29.25
C THR A 67 -10.25 16.71 28.05
N HIS A 68 -10.65 15.45 28.19
CA HIS A 68 -11.25 14.68 27.10
C HIS A 68 -12.62 15.19 26.67
N ILE A 69 -13.45 15.62 27.62
CA ILE A 69 -14.75 16.26 27.34
C ILE A 69 -14.55 17.57 26.55
N ASN A 70 -13.57 18.39 26.95
CA ASN A 70 -13.24 19.63 26.24
C ASN A 70 -12.66 19.35 24.85
N LEU A 71 -11.76 18.37 24.72
CA LEU A 71 -11.24 17.91 23.42
C LEU A 71 -12.35 17.50 22.47
N ALA A 72 -13.30 16.69 22.94
CA ALA A 72 -14.45 16.30 22.14
C ALA A 72 -15.28 17.52 21.72
N SER A 73 -15.40 18.54 22.59
CA SER A 73 -16.18 19.76 22.31
C SER A 73 -15.53 20.61 21.24
N VAL A 74 -14.20 20.71 21.28
CA VAL A 74 -13.39 21.41 20.27
C VAL A 74 -13.44 20.66 18.93
N LEU A 75 -13.31 19.33 18.93
CA LEU A 75 -13.43 18.51 17.72
C LEU A 75 -14.80 18.68 17.04
N LEU A 76 -15.89 18.73 17.82
CA LEU A 76 -17.23 19.04 17.32
C LEU A 76 -17.29 20.42 16.64
N ARG A 77 -16.67 21.45 17.21
CA ARG A 77 -16.62 22.80 16.61
C ARG A 77 -15.81 22.83 15.32
N LEU A 78 -14.81 21.98 15.21
CA LEU A 78 -13.97 21.81 14.02
C LEU A 78 -14.61 20.90 12.95
N GLY A 79 -15.79 20.33 13.19
CA GLY A 79 -16.42 19.38 12.27
C GLY A 79 -15.77 17.98 12.26
N ARG A 80 -14.82 17.69 13.15
CA ARG A 80 -14.11 16.41 13.26
C ARG A 80 -14.86 15.43 14.17
N LEU A 81 -16.10 15.11 13.79
CA LEU A 81 -17.06 14.36 14.59
C LEU A 81 -16.66 12.88 14.76
N ARG A 82 -16.05 12.24 13.76
CA ARG A 82 -15.56 10.85 13.86
C ARG A 82 -14.52 10.72 14.96
N GLU A 83 -13.60 11.68 15.03
CA GLU A 83 -12.58 11.72 16.08
C GLU A 83 -13.20 12.00 17.45
N ALA A 84 -14.18 12.93 17.52
CA ALA A 84 -14.90 13.21 18.76
C ALA A 84 -15.65 11.97 19.27
N ARG A 85 -16.30 11.21 18.37
CA ARG A 85 -17.02 9.97 18.69
C ARG A 85 -16.09 8.95 19.32
N VAL A 86 -14.97 8.65 18.66
CA VAL A 86 -13.98 7.67 19.16
C VAL A 86 -13.45 8.08 20.54
N ARG A 87 -13.17 9.38 20.74
CA ARG A 87 -12.68 9.89 22.02
C ARG A 87 -13.73 9.77 23.13
N LEU A 88 -14.99 10.08 22.85
CA LEU A 88 -16.10 9.96 23.82
C LEU A 88 -16.41 8.49 24.14
N GLU A 89 -16.39 7.60 23.15
CA GLU A 89 -16.59 6.16 23.37
C GLU A 89 -15.50 5.58 24.27
N ARG A 90 -14.22 5.95 24.06
CA ARG A 90 -13.13 5.58 24.96
C ARG A 90 -13.29 6.14 26.36
N LEU A 91 -13.75 7.38 26.49
CA LEU A 91 -13.98 8.02 27.79
C LEU A 91 -15.10 7.29 28.57
N LEU A 92 -16.22 6.98 27.90
CA LEU A 92 -17.36 6.27 28.49
C LEU A 92 -17.06 4.81 28.85
N ALA A 93 -16.04 4.20 28.24
CA ALA A 93 -15.59 2.86 28.56
C ALA A 93 -14.80 2.77 29.89
N ARG A 94 -14.41 3.90 30.50
CA ARG A 94 -13.71 3.89 31.79
C ARG A 94 -14.68 3.68 32.96
N GLU A 95 -14.19 2.98 33.97
CA GLU A 95 -14.98 2.64 35.17
C GLU A 95 -15.00 3.77 36.21
N ASP A 96 -14.02 4.67 36.18
CA ASP A 96 -13.78 5.70 37.19
C ASP A 96 -14.55 7.03 36.96
N LEU A 97 -15.47 7.06 35.99
CA LEU A 97 -16.28 8.26 35.73
C LEU A 97 -17.32 8.49 36.81
N SER A 98 -17.39 9.74 37.28
CA SER A 98 -18.55 10.22 38.02
C SER A 98 -19.82 10.11 37.17
N GLU A 99 -20.98 10.01 37.82
CA GLU A 99 -22.25 9.93 37.11
C GLU A 99 -22.54 11.19 36.28
N ALA A 100 -22.15 12.36 36.78
CA ALA A 100 -22.29 13.63 36.06
C ALA A 100 -21.43 13.65 34.78
N ASP A 101 -20.16 13.23 34.86
CA ASP A 101 -19.27 13.19 33.70
C ASP A 101 -19.77 12.19 32.65
N ARG A 102 -20.28 11.02 33.10
CA ARG A 102 -20.86 10.01 32.21
C ARG A 102 -22.08 10.55 31.46
N GLN A 103 -23.00 11.22 32.15
CA GLN A 103 -24.17 11.84 31.52
C GLN A 103 -23.77 12.93 30.52
N GLN A 104 -22.79 13.76 30.87
CA GLN A 104 -22.27 14.80 29.98
C GLN A 104 -21.62 14.20 28.71
N ALA A 105 -20.73 13.21 28.88
CA ALA A 105 -20.08 12.53 27.76
C ALA A 105 -21.09 11.79 26.87
N GLN A 106 -22.11 11.14 27.44
CA GLN A 106 -23.17 10.49 26.67
C GLN A 106 -23.99 11.51 25.86
N ALA A 107 -24.42 12.62 26.47
CA ALA A 107 -25.17 13.66 25.77
C ALA A 107 -24.36 14.25 24.61
N GLN A 108 -23.04 14.40 24.79
CA GLN A 108 -22.15 14.88 23.75
C GLN A 108 -21.93 13.83 22.64
N LEU A 109 -21.85 12.55 22.98
CA LEU A 109 -21.75 11.45 22.03
C LEU A 109 -22.99 11.37 21.14
N GLU A 110 -24.18 11.51 21.70
CA GLU A 110 -25.43 11.53 20.93
C GLU A 110 -25.49 12.72 19.96
N ARG A 111 -25.08 13.92 20.40
CA ARG A 111 -24.96 15.08 19.50
C ARG A 111 -23.94 14.85 18.39
N THR A 112 -22.82 14.21 18.70
CA THR A 112 -21.78 13.87 17.72
C THR A 112 -22.32 12.91 16.68
N ARG A 113 -22.99 11.83 17.11
CA ARG A 113 -23.61 10.85 16.21
C ARG A 113 -24.69 11.46 15.33
N ALA A 114 -25.49 12.37 15.87
CA ALA A 114 -26.52 13.07 15.11
C ALA A 114 -25.97 13.97 13.99
N GLY A 115 -24.72 14.44 14.11
CA GLY A 115 -24.06 15.24 13.09
C GLY A 115 -23.27 14.45 12.05
N LEU A 116 -23.00 13.16 12.30
CA LEU A 116 -22.31 12.29 11.35
C LEU A 116 -23.19 11.98 10.14
N ARG A 117 -22.55 11.82 8.99
CA ARG A 117 -23.21 11.42 7.75
C ARG A 117 -22.94 9.96 7.48
N VAL A 118 -23.91 9.30 6.85
CA VAL A 118 -23.81 7.88 6.50
C VAL A 118 -23.79 7.79 4.99
N LEU A 119 -22.79 7.10 4.46
CA LEU A 119 -22.66 6.79 3.04
C LEU A 119 -22.67 5.27 2.85
N ASP A 120 -23.59 4.78 2.03
CA ASP A 120 -23.61 3.40 1.57
C ASP A 120 -22.77 3.27 0.29
N VAL A 121 -21.62 2.60 0.39
CA VAL A 121 -20.66 2.44 -0.70
C VAL A 121 -20.73 1.02 -1.24
N THR A 122 -21.00 0.88 -2.54
CA THR A 122 -20.85 -0.39 -3.26
C THR A 122 -19.54 -0.38 -4.04
N VAL A 123 -18.67 -1.37 -3.81
CA VAL A 123 -17.36 -1.46 -4.48
C VAL A 123 -17.16 -2.80 -5.17
N ARG A 124 -16.63 -2.75 -6.40
CA ARG A 124 -16.19 -3.91 -7.16
C ARG A 124 -14.76 -3.68 -7.66
N PRO A 125 -13.83 -4.64 -7.48
CA PRO A 125 -14.00 -5.94 -6.83
C PRO A 125 -14.21 -5.85 -5.30
N PRO A 126 -14.80 -6.87 -4.63
CA PRO A 126 -15.05 -6.87 -3.18
C PRO A 126 -13.80 -6.75 -2.30
N GLY A 127 -12.63 -7.09 -2.85
CA GLY A 127 -11.34 -7.00 -2.17
C GLY A 127 -10.72 -5.59 -2.19
N ALA A 128 -11.37 -4.61 -2.82
CA ALA A 128 -10.84 -3.27 -2.92
C ALA A 128 -10.84 -2.54 -1.56
N THR A 129 -9.71 -1.91 -1.26
CA THR A 129 -9.55 -1.00 -0.14
C THR A 129 -10.22 0.33 -0.43
N LEU A 130 -10.76 0.97 0.61
CA LEU A 130 -11.37 2.30 0.54
C LEU A 130 -10.61 3.22 1.48
N HIS A 131 -10.24 4.39 1.00
CA HIS A 131 -9.65 5.44 1.78
C HIS A 131 -10.59 6.65 1.77
N VAL A 132 -10.72 7.32 2.90
CA VAL A 132 -11.46 8.58 3.07
C VAL A 132 -10.45 9.61 3.56
N ASP A 133 -10.26 10.68 2.79
CA ASP A 133 -9.29 11.76 3.05
C ASP A 133 -7.88 11.21 3.33
N GLY A 134 -7.48 10.22 2.54
CA GLY A 134 -6.18 9.54 2.65
C GLY A 134 -6.07 8.52 3.80
N ARG A 135 -7.10 8.35 4.63
CA ARG A 135 -7.12 7.36 5.72
C ARG A 135 -7.84 6.09 5.29
N LEU A 136 -7.23 4.92 5.52
CA LEU A 136 -7.84 3.63 5.23
C LEU A 136 -9.10 3.43 6.08
N GLU A 137 -10.23 3.21 5.42
CA GLU A 137 -11.48 2.84 6.08
C GLU A 137 -11.50 1.35 6.41
N PRO A 138 -11.79 0.98 7.67
CA PRO A 138 -11.87 -0.42 8.05
C PRO A 138 -13.05 -1.11 7.37
N GLY A 139 -12.82 -2.36 6.96
CA GLY A 139 -13.85 -3.22 6.36
C GLY A 139 -13.52 -3.65 4.94
N SER A 140 -14.19 -4.71 4.50
CA SER A 140 -14.01 -5.34 3.20
C SER A 140 -15.36 -5.82 2.67
N GLY A 141 -15.42 -6.18 1.39
CA GLY A 141 -16.63 -6.67 0.77
C GLY A 141 -17.28 -5.64 -0.16
N PRO A 142 -18.31 -6.07 -0.90
CA PRO A 142 -18.86 -5.29 -1.99
C PRO A 142 -19.81 -4.18 -1.52
N GLU A 143 -20.35 -4.27 -0.31
CA GLU A 143 -21.25 -3.28 0.28
C GLU A 143 -20.70 -2.85 1.63
N ARG A 144 -20.50 -1.54 1.81
CA ARG A 144 -19.94 -0.95 3.03
C ARG A 144 -20.77 0.24 3.44
N ARG A 145 -21.05 0.34 4.73
CA ARG A 145 -21.72 1.50 5.32
C ARG A 145 -20.71 2.27 6.15
N ILE A 146 -20.34 3.46 5.72
CA ILE A 146 -19.32 4.27 6.39
C ILE A 146 -19.92 5.54 6.98
N GLU A 147 -19.34 6.00 8.07
CA GLU A 147 -19.64 7.30 8.66
C GLU A 147 -18.63 8.33 8.16
N LEU A 148 -19.13 9.50 7.77
CA LEU A 148 -18.35 10.64 7.31
C LEU A 148 -18.60 11.84 8.23
N ASP A 149 -17.58 12.69 8.33
CA ASP A 149 -17.74 14.00 8.96
C ASP A 149 -18.64 14.90 8.07
N PRO A 150 -19.15 16.02 8.59
CA PRO A 150 -19.84 16.99 7.76
C PRO A 150 -18.85 17.70 6.82
N GLY A 151 -19.19 17.75 5.53
CA GLY A 151 -18.39 18.43 4.52
C GLY A 151 -18.18 17.56 3.30
N ASP A 152 -17.32 18.04 2.40
CA ASP A 152 -16.86 17.27 1.25
C ASP A 152 -15.75 16.31 1.68
N HIS A 153 -15.74 15.11 1.11
CA HIS A 153 -14.75 14.07 1.38
C HIS A 153 -14.15 13.52 0.09
N HIS A 154 -12.84 13.26 0.12
CA HIS A 154 -12.16 12.59 -0.98
C HIS A 154 -12.09 11.09 -0.70
N LEU A 155 -12.83 10.30 -1.48
CA LEU A 155 -12.82 8.85 -1.40
C LEU A 155 -11.91 8.29 -2.48
N GLU A 156 -11.02 7.37 -2.10
CA GLU A 156 -10.17 6.66 -3.03
C GLU A 156 -10.33 5.16 -2.87
N VAL A 157 -10.61 4.48 -3.98
CA VAL A 157 -10.81 3.03 -4.02
C VAL A 157 -9.66 2.39 -4.78
N ARG A 158 -8.99 1.41 -4.17
CA ARG A 158 -7.82 0.73 -4.74
C ARG A 158 -7.94 -0.78 -4.64
N ALA A 159 -7.54 -1.49 -5.68
CA ALA A 159 -7.34 -2.94 -5.67
C ALA A 159 -6.12 -3.33 -6.51
N GLU A 160 -5.46 -4.42 -6.13
CA GLU A 160 -4.33 -4.96 -6.89
C GLU A 160 -4.78 -5.41 -8.30
N GLY A 161 -4.05 -4.99 -9.33
CA GLY A 161 -4.40 -5.28 -10.73
C GLY A 161 -5.51 -4.38 -11.30
N PHE A 162 -5.91 -3.33 -10.59
CA PHE A 162 -6.92 -2.37 -11.04
C PHE A 162 -6.44 -0.92 -10.97
N GLU A 163 -6.94 -0.09 -11.86
CA GLU A 163 -6.78 1.36 -11.82
C GLU A 163 -7.45 1.92 -10.56
N PRO A 164 -6.77 2.76 -9.76
CA PRO A 164 -7.37 3.39 -8.60
C PRO A 164 -8.37 4.47 -9.04
N GLU A 165 -9.49 4.58 -8.33
CA GLU A 165 -10.50 5.61 -8.60
C GLU A 165 -10.66 6.56 -7.42
N SER A 166 -10.76 7.85 -7.74
CA SER A 166 -10.95 8.95 -6.79
C SER A 166 -12.29 9.66 -7.01
N HIS A 167 -13.01 9.90 -5.92
CA HIS A 167 -14.37 10.42 -5.91
C HIS A 167 -14.52 11.53 -4.88
N LEU A 168 -15.02 12.70 -5.29
CA LEU A 168 -15.45 13.74 -4.36
C LEU A 168 -16.89 13.46 -3.92
N VAL A 169 -17.08 13.24 -2.63
CA VAL A 169 -18.39 12.99 -2.01
C VAL A 169 -18.84 14.24 -1.28
N THR A 170 -19.95 14.83 -1.74
CA THR A 170 -20.55 16.00 -1.10
C THR A 170 -21.48 15.59 0.05
N PRO A 171 -21.85 16.51 0.96
CA PRO A 171 -22.76 16.22 2.06
C PRO A 171 -24.10 15.61 1.62
N GLU A 172 -24.61 15.88 0.43
CA GLU A 172 -25.92 15.37 0.00
C GLU A 172 -25.87 13.90 -0.41
N ALA A 173 -24.67 13.37 -0.69
CA ALA A 173 -24.49 12.00 -1.12
C ALA A 173 -24.85 11.02 0.01
N THR A 174 -25.68 10.03 -0.34
CA THR A 174 -26.07 8.93 0.54
C THR A 174 -25.64 7.57 0.02
N THR A 175 -25.31 7.49 -1.27
CA THR A 175 -24.81 6.27 -1.91
C THR A 175 -23.66 6.58 -2.87
N LEU A 176 -22.70 5.67 -2.99
CA LEU A 176 -21.63 5.72 -3.98
C LEU A 176 -21.41 4.31 -4.55
N ARG A 177 -21.31 4.17 -5.87
CA ARG A 177 -20.98 2.90 -6.51
C ARG A 177 -19.71 3.05 -7.33
N VAL A 178 -18.73 2.20 -7.05
CA VAL A 178 -17.42 2.17 -7.71
C VAL A 178 -17.19 0.78 -8.30
N THR A 179 -16.82 0.73 -9.57
CA THR A 179 -16.41 -0.51 -10.25
C THR A 179 -15.09 -0.25 -10.93
N LEU A 180 -14.00 -0.70 -10.30
CA LEU A 180 -12.66 -0.44 -10.78
C LEU A 180 -12.42 -1.11 -12.14
N THR A 181 -11.67 -0.41 -12.99
CA THR A 181 -11.18 -0.93 -14.26
C THR A 181 -9.92 -1.77 -14.02
N PRO A 182 -9.87 -3.04 -14.46
CA PRO A 182 -8.65 -3.81 -14.35
C PRO A 182 -7.57 -3.21 -15.26
N PHE A 183 -6.33 -3.19 -14.80
CA PHE A 183 -5.21 -2.95 -15.67
C PHE A 183 -5.11 -4.08 -16.69
N VAL A 184 -4.66 -3.75 -17.90
CA VAL A 184 -4.35 -4.71 -18.96
C VAL A 184 -2.94 -4.48 -19.47
N ALA A 185 -2.32 -5.55 -19.97
CA ALA A 185 -1.11 -5.48 -20.76
C ALA A 185 -1.36 -6.11 -22.14
N HIS A 186 -0.81 -5.48 -23.17
CA HIS A 186 -0.93 -5.94 -24.55
C HIS A 186 0.22 -6.90 -24.85
N VAL A 187 -0.08 -8.17 -25.07
CA VAL A 187 0.94 -9.18 -25.43
C VAL A 187 0.79 -9.53 -26.89
N HIS A 188 1.88 -9.43 -27.64
CA HIS A 188 2.00 -9.90 -29.01
C HIS A 188 2.96 -11.08 -29.05
N VAL A 189 2.45 -12.25 -29.42
CA VAL A 189 3.25 -13.47 -29.56
C VAL A 189 3.31 -13.84 -31.03
N ARG A 190 4.52 -14.09 -31.52
CA ARG A 190 4.77 -14.59 -32.86
C ARG A 190 5.66 -15.83 -32.80
N ALA A 191 5.16 -16.94 -33.31
CA ALA A 191 5.91 -18.17 -33.50
C ALA A 191 6.67 -18.15 -34.84
N ASP A 192 7.70 -18.98 -34.93
CA ASP A 192 8.44 -19.23 -36.17
C ASP A 192 7.70 -20.16 -37.15
N LEU A 193 6.62 -20.81 -36.70
CA LEU A 193 5.74 -21.68 -37.49
C LEU A 193 4.29 -21.18 -37.40
N ASP A 194 3.64 -20.99 -38.54
CA ASP A 194 2.26 -20.48 -38.61
C ASP A 194 1.24 -21.45 -37.99
N GLU A 195 1.53 -22.75 -38.01
CA GLU A 195 0.70 -23.80 -37.41
C GLU A 195 0.94 -24.01 -35.91
N ALA A 196 1.88 -23.27 -35.30
CA ALA A 196 2.18 -23.42 -33.88
C ALA A 196 1.02 -22.90 -33.03
N ARG A 197 0.50 -23.76 -32.16
CA ARG A 197 -0.53 -23.43 -31.18
C ARG A 197 0.07 -22.60 -30.06
N ILE A 198 -0.57 -21.48 -29.76
CA ILE A 198 -0.22 -20.56 -28.66
C ILE A 198 -1.28 -20.70 -27.57
N GLU A 199 -0.83 -20.94 -26.35
CA GLU A 199 -1.64 -21.04 -25.14
C GLU A 199 -1.13 -20.07 -24.07
N ILE A 200 -2.05 -19.43 -23.36
CA ILE A 200 -1.78 -18.58 -22.20
C ILE A 200 -2.57 -19.16 -21.02
N ASP A 201 -1.88 -19.48 -19.93
CA ASP A 201 -2.43 -20.14 -18.74
C ASP A 201 -3.18 -21.45 -19.05
N GLY A 202 -2.74 -22.17 -20.10
CA GLY A 202 -3.36 -23.41 -20.57
C GLY A 202 -4.65 -23.20 -21.38
N GLU A 203 -5.07 -21.96 -21.64
CA GLU A 203 -6.14 -21.65 -22.57
C GLU A 203 -5.58 -21.31 -23.95
N HIS A 204 -6.23 -21.83 -25.00
CA HIS A 204 -5.81 -21.56 -26.38
C HIS A 204 -6.09 -20.12 -26.78
N ALA A 205 -5.02 -19.36 -27.05
CA ALA A 205 -5.09 -17.95 -27.42
C ALA A 205 -5.12 -17.73 -28.94
N GLY A 206 -4.44 -18.58 -29.71
CA GLY A 206 -4.37 -18.49 -31.17
C GLY A 206 -3.32 -19.43 -31.78
N ASP A 207 -3.07 -19.30 -33.08
CA ASP A 207 -2.06 -20.09 -33.81
C ASP A 207 -1.14 -19.14 -34.60
N GLY A 208 0.17 -19.43 -34.62
CA GLY A 208 1.19 -18.70 -35.38
C GLY A 208 1.51 -17.31 -34.84
N GLU A 209 0.54 -16.39 -34.84
CA GLU A 209 0.68 -15.02 -34.36
C GLU A 209 -0.62 -14.55 -33.68
N VAL A 210 -0.51 -13.96 -32.49
CA VAL A 210 -1.66 -13.47 -31.73
C VAL A 210 -1.32 -12.20 -30.96
N GLU A 211 -2.24 -11.24 -30.99
CA GLU A 211 -2.28 -10.08 -30.09
C GLU A 211 -3.42 -10.27 -29.09
N LEU A 212 -3.16 -10.11 -27.81
CA LEU A 212 -4.17 -10.25 -26.76
C LEU A 212 -3.90 -9.34 -25.56
N ASP A 213 -4.96 -9.01 -24.83
CA ASP A 213 -4.87 -8.31 -23.55
C ASP A 213 -4.87 -9.33 -22.42
N VAL A 214 -3.86 -9.26 -21.56
CA VAL A 214 -3.75 -10.10 -20.35
C VAL A 214 -3.73 -9.20 -19.12
N SER A 215 -4.10 -9.76 -17.96
CA SER A 215 -3.90 -9.03 -16.71
C SER A 215 -2.39 -8.78 -16.47
N PRO A 216 -2.00 -7.74 -15.72
CA PRO A 216 -0.60 -7.53 -15.33
C PRO A 216 -0.21 -8.47 -14.17
N ALA A 217 -0.42 -9.76 -14.39
CA ALA A 217 -0.10 -10.83 -13.46
C ALA A 217 0.91 -11.78 -14.10
N ARG A 218 1.32 -12.80 -13.36
CA ARG A 218 2.19 -13.84 -13.93
C ARG A 218 1.35 -14.79 -14.78
N HIS A 219 1.71 -14.93 -16.05
CA HIS A 219 1.04 -15.80 -17.02
C HIS A 219 2.01 -16.87 -17.56
N GLU A 220 1.52 -18.08 -17.79
CA GLU A 220 2.26 -19.16 -18.47
C GLU A 220 2.01 -19.09 -19.97
N LEU A 221 3.04 -18.83 -20.75
CA LEU A 221 2.99 -18.92 -22.21
C LEU A 221 3.54 -20.28 -22.65
N VAL A 222 2.73 -21.01 -23.40
CA VAL A 222 3.13 -22.25 -24.06
C VAL A 222 2.92 -22.11 -25.56
N VAL A 223 3.94 -22.41 -26.35
CA VAL A 223 3.84 -22.50 -27.81
C VAL A 223 4.28 -23.90 -28.24
N MET A 224 3.47 -24.56 -29.04
CA MET A 224 3.69 -25.97 -29.42
C MET A 224 3.27 -26.26 -30.86
N ALA A 225 4.02 -27.14 -31.52
CA ALA A 225 3.72 -27.61 -32.87
C ALA A 225 4.08 -29.11 -33.00
N PRO A 226 3.51 -29.84 -33.98
CA PRO A 226 3.86 -31.23 -34.23
C PRO A 226 5.37 -31.42 -34.45
N GLU A 227 5.95 -32.48 -33.88
CA GLU A 227 7.38 -32.80 -33.99
C GLU A 227 8.35 -31.69 -33.51
N ARG A 228 7.84 -30.71 -32.74
CA ARG A 228 8.62 -29.66 -32.08
C ARG A 228 8.64 -29.83 -30.56
N GLU A 229 9.74 -29.41 -29.94
CA GLU A 229 9.79 -29.20 -28.50
C GLU A 229 8.89 -28.03 -28.13
N ARG A 230 8.12 -28.19 -27.06
CA ARG A 230 7.27 -27.11 -26.52
C ARG A 230 8.13 -25.95 -26.03
N PHE A 231 7.79 -24.74 -26.46
CA PHE A 231 8.33 -23.51 -25.90
C PHE A 231 7.48 -23.12 -24.70
N GLU A 232 8.06 -23.09 -23.51
CA GLU A 232 7.35 -22.72 -22.27
C GLU A 232 8.05 -21.56 -21.60
N ARG A 233 7.30 -20.52 -21.24
CA ARG A 233 7.84 -19.32 -20.61
C ARG A 233 6.83 -18.69 -19.68
N TRP A 234 7.28 -18.33 -18.48
CA TRP A 234 6.52 -17.44 -17.60
C TRP A 234 6.75 -15.98 -18.00
N ILE A 235 5.66 -15.25 -18.23
CA ILE A 235 5.65 -13.81 -18.51
C ILE A 235 5.00 -13.08 -17.33
N HIS A 236 5.41 -11.84 -17.09
CA HIS A 236 4.86 -10.99 -16.04
C HIS A 236 4.81 -9.56 -16.56
N PRO A 237 3.85 -9.26 -17.46
CA PRO A 237 3.77 -7.94 -18.05
C PRO A 237 3.31 -6.91 -17.03
N ALA A 238 3.88 -5.71 -17.09
CA ALA A 238 3.48 -4.59 -16.26
C ALA A 238 2.14 -3.98 -16.74
N PRO A 239 1.40 -3.27 -15.88
CA PRO A 239 0.20 -2.53 -16.28
C PRO A 239 0.46 -1.61 -17.48
N GLY A 240 -0.35 -1.75 -18.54
CA GLY A 240 -0.23 -0.97 -19.79
C GLY A 240 0.96 -1.33 -20.67
N GLU A 241 1.77 -2.33 -20.29
CA GLU A 241 2.92 -2.76 -21.09
C GLU A 241 2.47 -3.32 -22.44
N ARG A 242 3.25 -3.05 -23.49
CA ARG A 242 3.18 -3.80 -24.75
C ARG A 242 4.38 -4.75 -24.81
N LEU A 243 4.13 -6.05 -24.65
CA LEU A 243 5.15 -7.08 -24.62
C LEU A 243 5.16 -7.85 -25.94
N GLU A 244 6.27 -7.81 -26.66
CA GLU A 244 6.49 -8.59 -27.88
C GLU A 244 7.32 -9.85 -27.58
N ILE A 245 6.86 -11.00 -28.06
CA ILE A 245 7.49 -12.30 -27.82
C ILE A 245 7.65 -13.05 -29.15
N LEU A 246 8.89 -13.40 -29.46
CA LEU A 246 9.22 -14.30 -30.55
C LEU A 246 9.47 -15.70 -29.99
N ALA A 247 8.60 -16.66 -30.31
CA ALA A 247 8.74 -18.05 -29.92
C ALA A 247 9.41 -18.84 -31.05
N GLN A 248 10.55 -19.46 -30.77
CA GLN A 248 11.29 -20.29 -31.72
C GLN A 248 11.25 -21.75 -31.29
N LEU A 249 10.71 -22.62 -32.14
CA LEU A 249 10.45 -24.01 -31.83
C LEU A 249 11.57 -24.93 -32.36
N SER A 250 12.28 -25.58 -31.43
CA SER A 250 13.30 -26.57 -31.79
C SER A 250 12.64 -27.90 -32.21
N PRO A 251 13.20 -28.64 -33.19
CA PRO A 251 12.75 -30.00 -33.48
C PRO A 251 12.90 -30.90 -32.24
N VAL A 252 11.95 -31.81 -32.01
CA VAL A 252 12.13 -32.85 -30.97
C VAL A 252 13.38 -33.65 -31.31
N ALA A 253 14.34 -33.70 -30.39
CA ALA A 253 15.53 -34.52 -30.57
C ALA A 253 15.10 -35.97 -30.82
N ALA A 254 15.48 -36.53 -31.97
CA ALA A 254 15.24 -37.94 -32.25
C ALA A 254 15.86 -38.77 -31.12
N PRO A 255 15.18 -39.81 -30.61
CA PRO A 255 15.79 -40.70 -29.64
C PRO A 255 17.06 -41.25 -30.26
N VAL A 256 18.22 -40.91 -29.68
CA VAL A 256 19.50 -41.47 -30.09
C VAL A 256 19.37 -42.98 -29.89
N GLY A 257 19.25 -43.72 -30.98
CA GLY A 257 19.15 -45.17 -30.95
C GLY A 257 20.35 -45.73 -30.19
N ARG A 258 20.11 -46.70 -29.29
CA ARG A 258 21.16 -47.42 -28.56
C ARG A 258 22.19 -48.12 -29.45
N GLU A 259 21.98 -48.16 -30.76
CA GLU A 259 22.87 -48.81 -31.74
C GLU A 259 24.25 -48.13 -31.86
N TRP A 260 24.41 -46.88 -31.40
CA TRP A 260 25.72 -46.20 -31.41
C TRP A 260 26.70 -46.65 -30.31
N PHE A 261 26.27 -47.43 -29.32
CA PHE A 261 27.13 -47.88 -28.21
C PHE A 261 27.71 -49.30 -28.38
N ASP A 262 27.39 -50.01 -29.47
CA ASP A 262 27.80 -51.41 -29.69
C ASP A 262 29.02 -51.60 -30.60
N GLU A 263 29.64 -50.52 -31.11
CA GLU A 263 30.93 -50.64 -31.82
C GLU A 263 32.12 -50.22 -30.93
N PRO A 264 33.07 -51.14 -30.63
CA PRO A 264 34.22 -50.87 -29.75
C PRO A 264 35.28 -49.91 -30.33
N ALA A 265 35.03 -49.31 -31.50
CA ALA A 265 35.98 -48.43 -32.17
C ALA A 265 35.95 -46.96 -31.70
N PHE A 266 34.94 -46.53 -30.92
CA PHE A 266 34.78 -45.11 -30.57
C PHE A 266 35.82 -44.58 -29.56
N TRP A 267 36.58 -45.45 -28.87
CA TRP A 267 37.50 -45.01 -27.81
C TRP A 267 38.95 -44.72 -28.22
N LEU A 268 39.36 -44.84 -29.49
CA LEU A 268 40.79 -44.79 -29.83
C LEU A 268 41.34 -43.58 -30.61
N VAL A 269 40.57 -42.54 -30.94
CA VAL A 269 41.18 -41.26 -31.33
C VAL A 269 40.40 -40.08 -30.74
N GLY A 270 40.89 -39.57 -29.60
CA GLY A 270 40.82 -38.16 -29.27
C GLY A 270 39.48 -37.58 -28.80
N GLY A 271 39.11 -37.87 -27.55
CA GLY A 271 38.66 -36.86 -26.60
C GLY A 271 37.47 -35.96 -26.96
N GLY A 272 36.27 -36.42 -26.63
CA GLY A 272 35.25 -35.60 -25.96
C GLY A 272 34.62 -34.46 -26.77
N ILE A 273 33.70 -34.78 -27.68
CA ILE A 273 32.62 -33.85 -28.02
C ILE A 273 31.46 -34.14 -27.07
N VAL A 274 31.43 -33.41 -25.96
CA VAL A 274 30.17 -33.14 -25.27
C VAL A 274 29.44 -32.16 -26.19
N VAL A 275 28.45 -32.63 -26.95
CA VAL A 275 27.48 -31.72 -27.59
C VAL A 275 26.60 -31.18 -26.47
N ALA A 276 27.12 -30.18 -25.76
CA ALA A 276 26.28 -29.24 -25.06
C ALA A 276 25.59 -28.43 -26.17
N VAL A 277 24.36 -28.82 -26.54
CA VAL A 277 23.46 -27.90 -27.25
C VAL A 277 23.16 -26.80 -26.25
N GLY A 278 24.00 -25.77 -26.28
CA GLY A 278 23.76 -24.53 -25.57
C GLY A 278 22.48 -23.93 -26.14
N VAL A 279 21.48 -23.79 -25.30
CA VAL A 279 20.30 -22.97 -25.58
C VAL A 279 20.82 -21.55 -25.89
N ALA A 280 20.83 -21.18 -27.17
CA ALA A 280 21.03 -19.80 -27.55
C ALA A 280 19.73 -19.05 -27.25
N ILE A 281 19.58 -18.60 -26.00
CA ILE A 281 18.53 -17.67 -25.62
C ILE A 281 18.93 -16.31 -26.21
N LEU A 282 18.47 -16.01 -27.43
CA LEU A 282 18.59 -14.67 -27.97
C LEU A 282 17.51 -13.80 -27.34
N VAL A 283 17.84 -13.21 -26.19
CA VAL A 283 17.04 -12.18 -25.53
C VAL A 283 17.21 -10.88 -26.31
N THR A 284 16.32 -10.61 -27.27
CA THR A 284 16.16 -9.24 -27.77
C THR A 284 15.10 -8.56 -26.92
N VAL A 285 15.47 -8.11 -25.72
CA VAL A 285 14.67 -7.14 -24.96
C VAL A 285 14.93 -5.80 -25.61
N LEU A 286 14.08 -5.44 -26.56
CA LEU A 286 13.97 -4.04 -26.98
C LEU A 286 13.37 -3.30 -25.78
N PHE A 287 14.17 -2.47 -25.12
CA PHE A 287 13.67 -1.50 -24.16
C PHE A 287 12.76 -0.52 -24.91
N ALA A 288 11.47 -0.84 -24.97
CA ALA A 288 10.46 0.18 -25.19
C ALA A 288 10.52 1.13 -23.99
N THR A 289 10.48 2.41 -24.31
CA THR A 289 10.55 3.58 -23.42
C THR A 289 10.11 3.28 -21.99
N THR A 290 10.97 3.61 -21.03
CA THR A 290 10.61 3.69 -19.61
C THR A 290 9.22 4.31 -19.47
N PRO A 291 8.23 3.61 -18.89
CA PRO A 291 7.01 4.28 -18.49
C PRO A 291 7.41 5.44 -17.57
N PRO A 292 6.68 6.57 -17.57
CA PRO A 292 6.93 7.59 -16.56
C PRO A 292 6.92 6.89 -15.20
N GLN A 293 7.95 7.14 -14.40
CA GLN A 293 7.92 6.75 -12.99
C GLN A 293 6.64 7.34 -12.43
N TYR A 294 5.68 6.47 -12.12
CA TYR A 294 4.57 6.83 -11.27
C TYR A 294 5.17 6.96 -9.86
N ASP A 295 5.72 8.14 -9.59
CA ASP A 295 6.02 8.59 -8.25
C ASP A 295 4.66 8.75 -7.59
N GLY A 296 4.26 7.77 -6.77
CA GLY A 296 3.03 7.86 -5.99
C GLY A 296 3.09 9.15 -5.21
N GLY A 297 2.30 10.14 -5.67
CA GLY A 297 2.48 11.57 -5.42
C GLY A 297 3.22 11.88 -4.13
N SER A 298 4.44 12.41 -4.26
CA SER A 298 5.14 13.04 -3.14
C SER A 298 4.39 14.32 -2.74
N LEU A 299 4.34 14.57 -1.44
CA LEU A 299 3.56 15.61 -0.75
C LEU A 299 4.04 17.07 -1.00
N ASP A 300 4.67 17.37 -2.14
CA ASP A 300 5.34 18.66 -2.37
C ASP A 300 4.78 19.53 -3.51
N ASP A 301 3.55 19.28 -3.99
CA ASP A 301 2.81 20.26 -4.81
C ASP A 301 1.91 21.16 -3.95
N VAL A 302 2.55 22.00 -3.13
CA VAL A 302 1.89 23.12 -2.45
C VAL A 302 1.85 24.30 -3.43
N LEU A 303 0.65 24.59 -3.96
CA LEU A 303 0.34 25.90 -4.53
C LEU A 303 0.37 26.94 -3.41
N MET A 304 1.51 27.61 -3.26
CA MET A 304 1.59 28.86 -2.50
C MET A 304 0.76 29.91 -3.23
N PRO A 305 -0.19 30.59 -2.57
CA PRO A 305 -0.76 31.80 -3.13
C PRO A 305 0.33 32.89 -3.12
N GLU A 306 0.77 33.30 -4.31
CA GLU A 306 1.50 34.55 -4.51
C GLU A 306 0.59 35.75 -4.13
N PRO A 307 1.18 36.89 -3.70
CA PRO A 307 0.67 37.76 -2.63
C PRO A 307 -0.60 38.57 -2.91
#